data_AF-A0A1G9RXV5-F1
#
_entry.id   AF-A0A1G9RXV5-F1
#
_cell.length_a   1.000
_cell.length_b   1.000
_cell.length_c   1.000
_cell.angle_alpha   90.00
_cell.angle_beta   90.00
_cell.angle_gamma   90.00
#
_symmetry.space_group_name_H-M   'P 1'
#
loop_
_entity.id
_entity.type
_entity.pdbx_description
1 polymer ?
#
loop_
_entity_poly.entity_id
_entity_poly.type
_entity_poly.pdbx_seq_one_letter_code
_entity_poly.pdbx_strand_id
1 'polypeptide(L)'
;MHNPAHPGAVLREYLSDITVTEAALRLGVTRAALLRILNGSAGMALRLEQALGTSAEMWLEMQLKHELWQASLRPRAPVVPLG
;
A
#
# COMPACT_ATOMS: atom_id res chain seq x y z
N MET A 1 -0.58 -18.54 6.92
CA MET A 1 -0.31 -17.17 6.41
C MET A 1 -0.80 -16.19 7.47
N HIS A 2 0.09 -15.39 8.05
CA HIS A 2 -0.31 -14.33 8.98
C HIS A 2 -0.92 -13.16 8.22
N ASN A 3 -1.90 -12.49 8.84
CA ASN A 3 -2.54 -11.27 8.35
C ASN A 3 -1.48 -10.16 8.25
N PRO A 4 -0.95 -9.86 7.05
CA PRO A 4 0.09 -8.86 6.90
C PRO A 4 -0.49 -7.46 7.12
N ALA A 5 0.32 -6.55 7.65
CA ALA A 5 -0.10 -5.18 7.88
C ALA A 5 -0.57 -4.51 6.57
N HIS A 6 -1.71 -3.84 6.62
CA HIS A 6 -2.21 -3.06 5.49
C HIS A 6 -1.37 -1.78 5.35
N PRO A 7 -0.84 -1.43 4.16
CA PRO A 7 0.01 -0.24 3.99
C PRO A 7 -0.66 1.06 4.43
N GLY A 8 -1.98 1.19 4.23
CA GLY A 8 -2.74 2.34 4.75
C GLY A 8 -2.91 2.41 6.25
N ALA A 9 -2.78 1.30 6.97
CA ALA A 9 -2.74 1.33 8.43
C ALA A 9 -1.37 1.86 8.89
N VAL A 10 -0.30 1.33 8.30
CA VAL A 10 1.08 1.79 8.55
C VAL A 10 1.23 3.27 8.21
N LEU A 11 0.71 3.73 7.06
CA LEU A 11 0.80 5.14 6.67
C LEU A 11 0.11 6.08 7.67
N ARG A 12 -0.96 5.64 8.35
CA ARG A 12 -1.59 6.48 9.38
C ARG A 12 -0.66 6.77 10.55
N GLU A 13 0.25 5.87 10.88
CA GLU A 13 1.24 6.07 11.93
C GLU A 13 2.26 7.16 11.52
N TYR A 14 2.67 7.17 10.25
CA TYR A 14 3.55 8.21 9.69
C TYR A 14 2.88 9.58 9.56
N LEU A 15 1.54 9.62 9.46
CA LEU A 15 0.77 10.85 9.27
C LEU A 15 0.11 11.34 10.56
N SER A 16 0.49 10.82 11.73
CA SER A 16 -0.16 11.12 13.02
C SER A 16 -0.25 12.61 13.36
N ASP A 17 0.71 13.41 12.88
CA ASP A 17 0.80 14.85 13.15
C ASP A 17 0.10 15.74 12.11
N ILE A 18 -0.43 15.17 11.02
CA ILE A 18 -1.08 15.95 9.95
C ILE A 18 -2.39 15.33 9.47
N THR A 19 -3.28 16.16 8.93
CA THR A 19 -4.52 15.65 8.35
C THR A 19 -4.26 14.88 7.05
N VAL A 20 -5.13 13.94 6.71
CA VAL A 20 -5.07 13.23 5.41
C VAL A 20 -5.14 14.20 4.22
N THR A 21 -5.87 15.32 4.37
CA THR A 21 -5.94 16.36 3.32
C THR A 21 -4.60 17.03 3.12
N GLU A 22 -3.93 17.41 4.22
CA GLU A 22 -2.60 18.01 4.18
C GLU A 22 -1.56 17.04 3.60
N ALA A 23 -1.60 15.78 4.02
CA ALA A 23 -0.73 14.74 3.48
C ALA A 23 -0.92 14.55 1.96
N ALA A 24 -2.17 14.53 1.49
CA ALA A 24 -2.47 14.38 0.07
C ALA A 24 -1.93 15.56 -0.76
N LEU A 25 -2.06 16.78 -0.23
CA LEU A 25 -1.51 18.00 -0.82
C LEU A 25 0.01 17.90 -0.96
N ARG A 26 0.72 17.54 0.13
CA ARG A 26 2.19 17.40 0.14
C ARG A 26 2.69 16.31 -0.81
N LEU A 27 1.95 15.22 -0.92
CA LEU A 27 2.26 14.10 -1.81
C LEU A 27 1.87 14.39 -3.28
N GLY A 28 1.19 15.50 -3.57
CA GLY A 28 0.73 15.83 -4.92
C GLY A 28 -0.27 14.82 -5.48
N VAL A 29 -1.14 14.29 -4.63
CA VAL A 29 -2.16 13.28 -4.99
C VAL A 29 -3.52 13.71 -4.47
N THR A 30 -4.58 13.11 -5.01
CA THR A 30 -5.93 13.34 -4.45
C THR A 30 -6.05 12.65 -3.09
N ARG A 31 -6.89 13.21 -2.21
CA ARG A 31 -7.25 12.56 -0.94
C ARG A 31 -7.76 11.13 -1.14
N ALA A 32 -8.52 10.89 -2.21
CA ALA A 32 -8.99 9.55 -2.56
C ALA A 32 -7.85 8.61 -2.96
N ALA A 33 -6.83 9.09 -3.68
CA ALA A 33 -5.65 8.31 -4.03
C ALA A 33 -4.79 7.99 -2.80
N LEU A 34 -4.64 8.95 -1.87
CA LEU A 34 -3.95 8.71 -0.60
C LEU A 34 -4.70 7.72 0.30
N LEU A 35 -6.03 7.77 0.35
CA LEU A 35 -6.82 6.79 1.10
C LEU A 35 -6.83 5.42 0.41
N ARG A 36 -6.69 5.40 -0.91
CA ARG A 36 -6.52 4.19 -1.73
C ARG A 36 -5.05 3.91 -2.00
N ILE A 37 -4.26 3.68 -0.94
CA ILE A 37 -2.90 3.11 -1.11
C ILE A 37 -2.94 1.76 -1.87
N LEU A 38 -4.12 1.15 -1.95
CA LEU A 38 -4.50 0.06 -2.86
C LEU A 38 -4.32 0.35 -4.37
N ASN A 39 -3.82 1.51 -4.79
CA ASN A 39 -3.42 1.71 -6.19
C ASN A 39 -2.05 1.13 -6.52
N GLY A 40 -1.29 0.63 -5.52
CA GLY A 40 -0.11 -0.24 -5.73
C GLY A 40 0.94 0.29 -6.72
N SER A 41 0.99 1.60 -6.95
CA SER A 41 1.78 2.15 -8.04
C SER A 41 3.17 2.53 -7.54
N ALA A 42 4.19 2.21 -8.34
CA ALA A 42 5.55 2.68 -8.10
C ALA A 42 5.61 4.20 -7.92
N GLY A 43 4.75 4.95 -8.63
CA GLY A 43 4.63 6.39 -8.47
C GLY A 43 4.18 6.84 -7.08
N MET A 44 3.28 6.10 -6.40
CA MET A 44 2.90 6.42 -5.02
C MET A 44 4.04 6.07 -4.05
N ALA A 45 4.68 4.91 -4.25
CA ALA A 45 5.79 4.48 -3.42
C ALA A 45 6.95 5.49 -3.42
N LEU A 46 7.31 6.02 -4.60
CA LEU A 46 8.33 7.07 -4.73
C LEU A 46 7.93 8.39 -4.05
N ARG A 47 6.65 8.76 -4.09
CA ARG A 47 6.16 9.96 -3.38
C ARG A 47 6.26 9.78 -1.87
N LEU A 48 5.93 8.59 -1.36
CA LEU A 48 6.06 8.27 0.06
C LEU A 48 7.52 8.24 0.50
N GLU A 49 8.41 7.68 -0.31
CA GLU A 49 9.85 7.75 -0.09
C GLU A 49 10.35 9.19 0.05
N GLN A 50 10.00 10.05 -0.91
CA GLN A 50 10.40 11.45 -0.89
C GLN A 50 9.82 12.22 0.31
N ALA A 51 8.57 11.94 0.69
CA ALA A 51 7.89 12.67 1.76
C ALA A 51 8.25 12.20 3.17
N LEU A 52 8.57 10.90 3.34
CA LEU A 52 8.71 10.26 4.64
C LEU A 52 10.13 9.74 4.92
N GLY A 53 11.03 9.77 3.93
CA GLY A 53 12.39 9.21 4.06
C GLY A 53 12.42 7.68 4.20
N THR A 54 11.34 7.00 3.79
CA THR A 54 11.20 5.53 3.78
C THR A 54 11.61 4.94 2.42
N SER A 55 11.73 3.62 2.28
CA SER A 55 11.97 2.98 0.98
C SER A 55 10.68 2.79 0.17
N ALA A 56 10.71 3.11 -1.13
CA ALA A 56 9.62 2.80 -2.06
C ALA A 56 9.36 1.28 -2.16
N GLU A 57 10.40 0.45 -2.18
CA GLU A 57 10.30 -1.02 -2.21
C GLU A 57 9.54 -1.54 -0.99
N MET A 58 9.79 -0.99 0.20
CA MET A 58 9.07 -1.35 1.43
C MET A 58 7.55 -1.17 1.27
N TRP A 59 7.10 -0.05 0.70
CA TRP A 59 5.68 0.20 0.44
C TRP A 59 5.09 -0.77 -0.58
N LEU A 60 5.81 -1.05 -1.66
CA LEU A 60 5.39 -2.00 -2.70
C LEU A 60 5.28 -3.43 -2.14
N GLU A 61 6.26 -3.86 -1.34
CA GLU A 61 6.25 -5.18 -0.71
C GLU A 61 5.09 -5.36 0.27
N MET A 62 4.81 -4.37 1.12
CA MET A 62 3.69 -4.44 2.05
C MET A 62 2.36 -4.57 1.30
N GLN A 63 2.19 -3.81 0.22
CA GLN A 63 1.01 -3.89 -0.63
C GLN A 63 0.89 -5.28 -1.27
N LEU A 64 1.97 -5.79 -1.87
CA LEU A 64 1.99 -7.10 -2.50
C LEU A 64 1.66 -8.22 -1.50
N LYS A 65 2.27 -8.19 -0.30
CA LYS A 65 2.00 -9.17 0.76
C LYS A 65 0.54 -9.14 1.18
N HIS A 66 -0.03 -7.94 1.35
CA HIS A 66 -1.44 -7.77 1.71
C HIS A 66 -2.38 -8.25 0.60
N GLU A 67 -2.12 -7.92 -0.66
CA GLU A 67 -2.91 -8.38 -1.80
C GLU A 67 -2.87 -9.90 -1.97
N LEU A 68 -1.70 -10.52 -1.87
CA LEU A 68 -1.56 -11.98 -1.92
C LEU A 68 -2.32 -12.65 -0.78
N TRP A 69 -2.24 -12.09 0.44
CA TRP A 69 -3.02 -12.60 1.57
C TRP A 69 -4.52 -12.49 1.32
N GLN A 70 -5.03 -11.33 0.91
CA GLN A 70 -6.45 -11.15 0.58
C GLN A 70 -6.92 -12.09 -0.53
N ALA A 71 -6.10 -12.26 -1.58
CA ALA A 71 -6.39 -13.19 -2.68
C ALA A 71 -6.40 -14.64 -2.19
N SER A 72 -5.52 -15.01 -1.25
CA SER A 72 -5.45 -16.37 -0.72
C SER A 72 -6.69 -16.80 0.09
N LEU A 73 -7.44 -15.83 0.64
CA LEU A 73 -8.69 -16.07 1.37
C LEU A 73 -9.88 -16.36 0.44
N ARG A 74 -9.73 -16.11 -0.86
CA ARG A 74 -10.80 -16.35 -1.85
C ARG A 74 -10.67 -17.74 -2.47
N PRO A 75 -11.80 -18.38 -2.84
CA PRO A 75 -11.75 -19.58 -3.67
C PRO A 75 -10.96 -19.32 -4.95
N ARG A 76 -10.05 -20.24 -5.29
CA ARG A 76 -9.24 -20.18 -6.50
C ARG A 76 -9.81 -21.13 -7.54
N ALA A 77 -9.76 -20.72 -8.81
CA ALA A 77 -10.05 -21.63 -9.90
C ALA A 77 -9.07 -22.82 -9.82
N PRO A 78 -9.53 -24.05 -10.08
CA PRO A 78 -8.64 -25.20 -10.18
C PRO A 78 -7.62 -24.94 -11.28
N VAL A 79 -6.35 -25.16 -10.95
CA VAL A 79 -5.21 -24.99 -11.86
C VAL A 79 -4.53 -26.34 -12.04
N VAL A 80 -4.22 -26.69 -13.29
CA VAL A 80 -3.44 -27.89 -13.63
C VAL A 80 -1.95 -27.50 -13.62
N PRO A 81 -1.09 -28.18 -12.83
CA PRO A 81 0.35 -27.93 -12.85
C PRO A 81 0.94 -28.16 -14.25
N LEU A 82 1.93 -27.35 -14.64
CA LEU A 82 2.61 -27.45 -15.95
C LEU A 82 3.68 -28.56 -16.00
N GLY A 83 3.72 -29.42 -15.00
CA GLY A 83 4.71 -30.50 -14.86
C GLY A 83 4.35 -31.75 -15.64
#